data_AF-A0A5K0X4X7-F1
#
_entry.id   AF-A0A5K0X4X7-F1
#
_cell.length_a   1.000
_cell.length_b   1.000
_cell.length_c   1.000
_cell.angle_alpha   90.00
_cell.angle_beta   90.00
_cell.angle_gamma   90.00
#
_symmetry.space_group_name_H-M   'P 1'
#
loop_
_entity.id
_entity.type
_entity.pdbx_description
1 polymer ?
#
loop_
_entity_poly.entity_id
_entity_poly.type
_entity_poly.pdbx_seq_one_letter_code
_entity_poly.pdbx_strand_id
1 'polypeptide(L)'
;AHTFGKARCTNFRAHLNESNIDPTFAATLRPACGNSSANDNNLANLDVSTPNTFDNAYYTNLLNRRGLLHSDQELFNGGAADAI
;
A
#
# COMPACT_ATOMS: atom_id res chain seq x y z
N ALA A 1 -2.90 -12.09 -5.22
CA ALA A 1 -2.69 -12.08 -3.75
C ALA A 1 -1.50 -11.17 -3.48
N HIS A 2 -1.63 -10.22 -2.54
CA HIS A 2 -0.64 -9.18 -2.26
C HIS A 2 0.04 -9.33 -0.88
N THR A 3 -0.07 -10.49 -0.23
CA THR A 3 0.68 -10.83 1.01
C THR A 3 2.19 -11.01 0.78
N PHE A 4 2.63 -11.20 -0.47
CA PHE A 4 4.05 -11.22 -0.86
C PHE A 4 4.26 -10.43 -2.15
N GLY A 5 5.51 -10.02 -2.38
CA GLY A 5 5.93 -9.33 -3.61
C GLY A 5 6.06 -7.81 -3.45
N LYS A 6 6.33 -7.13 -4.58
CA LYS A 6 6.65 -5.71 -4.62
C LYS A 6 5.91 -5.00 -5.74
N ALA A 7 5.59 -3.73 -5.54
CA ALA A 7 5.07 -2.85 -6.58
C ALA A 7 6.07 -1.72 -6.87
N ARG A 8 6.05 -1.21 -8.11
CA ARG A 8 6.79 -0.01 -8.52
C ARG A 8 6.06 1.25 -8.07
N CYS A 9 6.81 2.32 -7.77
CA CYS A 9 6.25 3.61 -7.39
C CYS A 9 5.20 4.11 -8.38
N THR A 10 5.35 3.87 -9.69
CA THR A 10 4.33 4.24 -10.69
C THR A 10 2.94 3.70 -10.39
N ASN A 11 2.85 2.55 -9.73
CA ASN A 11 1.59 1.88 -9.45
C ASN A 11 0.91 2.36 -8.15
N PHE A 12 1.64 3.02 -7.23
CA PHE A 12 1.08 3.42 -5.93
C PHE A 12 1.33 4.89 -5.56
N ARG A 13 2.14 5.64 -6.31
CA ARG A 13 2.48 7.04 -6.01
C ARG A 13 1.24 7.94 -5.90
N ALA A 14 0.19 7.67 -6.67
CA ALA A 14 -1.07 8.40 -6.56
C ALA A 14 -1.72 8.20 -5.18
N HIS A 15 -1.76 6.95 -4.69
CA HIS A 15 -2.36 6.57 -3.42
C HIS A 15 -1.68 7.24 -2.21
N LEU A 16 -0.37 7.53 -2.29
CA LEU A 16 0.36 8.25 -1.22
C LEU A 16 -0.19 9.66 -0.92
N ASN A 17 -1.07 10.21 -1.76
CA ASN A 17 -1.70 11.51 -1.59
C ASN A 17 -3.22 11.42 -1.31
N GLU A 18 -3.78 10.22 -1.20
CA GLU A 18 -5.20 10.01 -0.90
C GLU A 18 -5.47 10.12 0.62
N SER A 19 -6.74 10.27 1.01
CA SER A 19 -7.15 10.44 2.41
C SER A 19 -7.36 9.12 3.16
N ASN A 20 -7.38 7.99 2.45
CA ASN A 20 -7.64 6.66 3.00
C ASN A 20 -6.36 5.86 3.30
N ILE A 21 -5.18 6.47 3.22
CA ILE A 21 -3.90 5.88 3.65
C ILE A 21 -3.44 6.45 5.00
N ASP A 22 -2.80 5.62 5.83
CA ASP A 22 -2.16 6.05 7.06
C ASP A 22 -1.03 7.07 6.74
N PRO A 23 -1.06 8.28 7.32
CA PRO A 23 -0.12 9.34 6.96
C PRO A 23 1.32 9.00 7.34
N THR A 24 1.53 8.20 8.39
CA THR A 24 2.86 7.79 8.82
C THR A 24 3.46 6.80 7.83
N PHE A 25 2.68 5.82 7.39
CA PHE A 25 3.04 4.87 6.36
C PHE A 25 3.31 5.55 5.02
N ALA A 26 2.45 6.48 4.59
CA ALA A 26 2.71 7.28 3.39
C ALA A 26 4.02 8.06 3.50
N ALA A 27 4.32 8.63 4.68
CA ALA A 27 5.56 9.36 4.91
C ALA A 27 6.82 8.49 4.83
N THR A 28 6.77 7.20 5.14
CA THR A 28 7.93 6.31 4.96
C THR A 28 8.22 5.99 3.50
N LEU A 29 7.20 6.03 2.63
CA LEU A 29 7.32 5.70 1.20
C LEU A 29 7.68 6.92 0.33
N ARG A 30 7.25 8.12 0.70
CA ARG A 30 7.46 9.36 -0.08
C ARG A 30 8.94 9.64 -0.42
N PRO A 31 9.93 9.45 0.47
CA PRO A 31 11.33 9.68 0.12
C PRO A 31 11.82 8.81 -1.04
N ALA A 32 11.35 7.57 -1.12
CA ALA A 32 11.70 6.63 -2.19
C ALA A 32 10.83 6.81 -3.45
N CYS A 33 9.61 7.30 -3.31
CA CYS A 33 8.64 7.45 -4.40
C CYS A 33 8.27 8.90 -4.71
N GLY A 34 9.21 9.83 -4.55
CA GLY A 34 8.98 11.26 -4.78
C GLY A 34 8.37 11.56 -6.17
N ASN A 35 7.95 12.81 -6.39
CA ASN A 35 7.14 13.18 -7.56
C ASN A 35 7.86 13.16 -8.92
N SER A 36 9.13 12.75 -8.97
CA SER A 36 9.92 12.68 -10.20
C SER A 36 9.80 11.30 -10.85
N SER A 37 9.75 11.27 -12.18
CA SER A 37 9.80 10.03 -12.97
C SER A 37 11.11 9.26 -12.79
N ALA A 38 12.17 9.89 -12.27
CA ALA A 38 13.41 9.21 -11.92
C ALA A 38 13.20 8.09 -10.87
N ASN A 39 12.15 8.19 -10.05
CA ASN A 39 11.83 7.24 -8.99
C ASN A 39 10.81 6.17 -9.40
N ASP A 40 10.34 6.19 -10.66
CA ASP A 40 9.22 5.36 -11.10
C ASP A 40 9.47 3.84 -10.93
N ASN A 41 10.74 3.42 -11.02
CA ASN A 41 11.13 2.02 -10.89
C ASN A 41 11.48 1.60 -9.46
N ASN A 42 11.44 2.50 -8.48
CA ASN A 42 11.67 2.14 -7.09
C ASN A 42 10.55 1.22 -6.59
N LEU A 43 10.92 0.27 -5.74
CA LEU A 43 10.03 -0.81 -5.30
C LEU A 43 9.66 -0.64 -3.82
N ALA A 44 8.41 -0.94 -3.49
CA ALA A 44 7.94 -1.13 -2.12
C ALA A 44 7.26 -2.49 -1.97
N ASN A 45 7.31 -3.08 -0.77
CA ASN A 45 6.67 -4.35 -0.49
C ASN A 45 5.14 -4.17 -0.46
N LEU A 46 4.42 -5.10 -1.11
CA LEU A 46 2.96 -5.13 -1.08
C LEU A 46 2.41 -5.40 0.33
N ASP A 47 3.15 -6.21 1.10
CA ASP A 47 2.94 -6.40 2.54
C ASP A 47 4.09 -5.76 3.32
N VAL A 48 3.78 -4.72 4.10
CA VAL A 48 4.77 -4.00 4.91
C VAL A 48 5.15 -4.76 6.19
N SER A 49 4.29 -5.67 6.65
CA SER A 49 4.43 -6.39 7.92
C SER A 49 5.21 -7.69 7.73
N THR A 50 4.89 -8.47 6.70
CA THR A 50 5.54 -9.77 6.42
C THR A 50 5.89 -9.95 4.94
N PRO A 51 6.84 -9.15 4.38
CA PRO A 51 7.07 -9.05 2.93
C PRO A 51 7.35 -10.34 2.14
N ASN A 52 7.80 -11.39 2.84
CA ASN A 52 8.25 -12.65 2.26
C ASN A 52 7.49 -13.86 2.82
N THR A 53 6.40 -13.65 3.55
CA THR A 53 5.59 -14.72 4.14
C THR A 53 4.22 -14.73 3.51
N PHE A 54 3.69 -15.92 3.21
CA PHE A 54 2.29 -16.04 2.83
C PHE A 54 1.45 -16.21 4.10
N ASP A 55 0.80 -15.14 4.52
CA ASP A 55 -0.06 -15.13 5.71
C ASP A 55 -1.22 -14.13 5.52
N ASN A 56 -1.83 -13.69 6.62
CA ASN A 56 -2.96 -12.77 6.61
C ASN A 56 -2.59 -11.33 7.04
N ALA A 57 -1.30 -11.01 7.20
CA ALA A 57 -0.87 -9.68 7.61
C ALA A 57 -1.30 -8.59 6.60
N TYR A 58 -1.42 -8.95 5.32
CA TYR A 58 -2.05 -8.13 4.28
C TYR A 58 -3.39 -7.53 4.73
N TYR A 59 -4.31 -8.34 5.24
CA TYR A 59 -5.62 -7.87 5.70
C TYR A 59 -5.50 -6.99 6.94
N THR A 60 -4.61 -7.35 7.87
CA THR A 60 -4.30 -6.50 9.02
C THR A 60 -3.75 -5.13 8.59
N ASN A 61 -2.98 -5.06 7.50
CA ASN A 61 -2.52 -3.79 6.95
C ASN A 61 -3.70 -2.95 6.43
N LEU A 62 -4.69 -3.56 5.75
CA LEU A 62 -5.89 -2.85 5.26
C LEU A 62 -6.69 -2.21 6.40
N LEU A 63 -6.91 -2.96 7.49
CA LEU A 63 -7.58 -2.46 8.71
C LEU A 63 -6.88 -1.23 9.30
N ASN A 64 -5.55 -1.16 9.15
CA ASN A 64 -4.73 -0.06 9.63
C ASN A 64 -4.48 1.03 8.58
N ARG A 65 -5.19 1.01 7.45
CA ARG A 65 -4.98 1.93 6.30
C ARG A 65 -3.56 1.89 5.71
N ARG A 66 -2.94 0.71 5.73
CA ARG A 66 -1.58 0.47 5.25
C ARG A 66 -1.55 -0.40 3.99
N GLY A 67 -2.62 -0.38 3.20
CA GLY A 67 -2.61 -0.92 1.84
C GLY A 67 -1.65 -0.11 0.96
N LEU A 68 -0.83 -0.78 0.15
CA LEU A 68 0.14 -0.07 -0.71
C LEU A 68 -0.54 0.53 -1.94
N LEU A 69 -1.38 -0.24 -2.62
CA LEU A 69 -2.07 0.21 -3.83
C LEU A 69 -3.43 0.80 -3.47
N HIS A 70 -3.90 1.77 -4.27
CA HIS A 70 -5.26 2.28 -4.16
C HIS A 70 -6.28 1.12 -4.15
N SER A 71 -6.16 0.19 -5.09
CA SER A 71 -7.03 -0.99 -5.17
C SER A 71 -7.00 -1.90 -3.95
N ASP A 72 -5.90 -1.91 -3.18
CA ASP A 72 -5.83 -2.66 -1.93
C ASP A 72 -6.70 -1.99 -0.87
N GLN A 73 -6.56 -0.67 -0.72
CA GLN A 73 -7.26 0.07 0.31
C GLN A 73 -8.76 0.17 0.06
N GLU A 74 -9.21 0.11 -1.20
CA GLU A 74 -10.65 0.05 -1.55
C GLU A 74 -11.35 -1.21 -1.03
N LEU A 75 -10.61 -2.28 -0.68
CA LEU A 75 -11.21 -3.45 -0.03
C LEU A 75 -11.63 -3.19 1.42
N PHE A 76 -11.11 -2.13 2.05
CA PHE A 76 -11.45 -1.74 3.41
C PHE A 76 -11.49 -0.21 3.54
N ASN A 77 -12.58 0.40 3.07
CA ASN A 77 -12.75 1.86 2.97
C ASN A 77 -14.17 2.33 3.33
N GLY A 78 -14.86 1.61 4.22
CA GLY A 78 -16.24 1.88 4.63
C GLY A 78 -17.27 1.40 3.60
N GLY A 79 -16.90 0.48 2.72
CA GLY A 79 -17.74 -0.05 1.64
C GLY A 79 -18.38 -1.39 1.98
N ALA A 80 -19.09 -1.98 1.01
CA ALA A 80 -19.71 -3.29 1.18
C ALA A 80 -18.71 -4.43 1.43
N ALA A 81 -17.45 -4.25 1.01
CA ALA A 81 -16.37 -5.21 1.22
C ALA A 81 -15.92 -5.29 2.68
N ASP A 82 -16.13 -4.23 3.48
CA ASP A 82 -15.76 -4.19 4.91
C ASP A 82 -16.61 -5.13 5.79
N ALA A 83 -17.76 -5.59 5.29
CA ALA A 83 -18.73 -6.41 6.03
C ALA A 83 -18.54 -7.93 5.87
N ILE A 84 -17.46 -8.34 5.19
CA ILE A 84 -17.12 -9.74 4.91
C ILE A 84 -16.13 -10.25 5.97
#